data_AF-A0A0C1ZUZ7-F1
#
_entry.id   AF-A0A0C1ZUZ7-F1
#
_cell.length_a   1.000
_cell.length_b   1.000
_cell.length_c   1.000
_cell.angle_alpha   90.00
_cell.angle_beta   90.00
_cell.angle_gamma   90.00
#
_symmetry.space_group_name_H-M   'P 1'
#
loop_
_entity.id
_entity.type
_entity.pdbx_description
1 polymer ?
#
loop_
_entity_poly.entity_id
_entity_poly.type
_entity_poly.pdbx_seq_one_letter_code
_entity_poly.pdbx_strand_id
1 'polypeptide(L)'
;MFACGSPTDDRDDPMFSNGEAGTDADAEAGTVDETGGDMGTGDGDGDPGTTGDGDGDPGTTGDGDGDPGTTGDGDGDPGDCATDPAQVGTSCGQGSAYHGAFPIGEMSTDMPVGAIVDTDNGQGNGAEDWYQVDFPLMPDTRPMAGTAVIEFAENGNDDYRFEVYRDCGAQAYGQGLAAEFGASAPPLSEWSFSDLNPDMEQLEYMDNIPWPTTVWVRVFRFQNNPMCTTYQLQVSRTM
;
A
#
# COMPACT_ATOMS: atom_id res chain seq x y z
N MET A 1 17.35 -10.89 11.27
CA MET A 1 17.72 -10.00 12.39
C MET A 1 19.08 -9.42 12.06
N PHE A 2 19.14 -8.27 11.38
CA PHE A 2 20.39 -7.64 10.95
C PHE A 2 20.57 -6.33 11.71
N ALA A 3 21.65 -6.26 12.47
CA ALA A 3 22.08 -5.13 13.26
C ALA A 3 22.92 -4.17 12.40
N CYS A 4 22.54 -2.91 12.34
CA CYS A 4 23.41 -1.83 11.85
C CYS A 4 24.26 -1.31 13.02
N GLY A 5 25.57 -1.47 12.92
CA GLY A 5 26.53 -0.87 13.84
C GLY A 5 26.81 0.59 13.47
N SER A 6 26.85 1.44 14.49
CA SER A 6 27.43 2.78 14.44
C SER A 6 28.95 2.70 14.58
N PRO A 7 29.67 3.72 14.06
CA PRO A 7 30.74 4.31 14.86
C PRO A 7 30.59 5.83 14.98
N THR A 8 30.82 6.24 16.22
CA THR A 8 31.19 7.55 16.74
C THR A 8 32.25 8.27 15.91
N ASP A 9 32.18 9.60 15.81
CA ASP A 9 33.27 10.45 16.32
C ASP A 9 32.84 11.91 16.46
N ASP A 10 33.38 12.49 17.53
CA ASP A 10 33.18 13.76 18.16
C ASP A 10 33.77 14.92 17.35
N ARG A 11 33.05 16.05 17.32
CA ARG A 11 33.69 17.35 17.23
C ARG A 11 32.99 18.32 18.18
N ASP A 12 33.66 18.46 19.33
CA ASP A 12 33.82 19.68 20.10
C ASP A 12 33.38 20.97 19.39
N ASP A 13 32.52 21.74 20.05
CA ASP A 13 32.70 23.20 20.13
C ASP A 13 31.98 23.80 21.35
N PRO A 14 32.47 24.93 21.90
CA PRO A 14 32.50 25.17 23.34
C PRO A 14 31.38 26.08 23.91
N MET A 15 31.05 25.77 25.17
CA MET A 15 30.82 26.66 26.32
C MET A 15 30.55 28.16 26.03
N PHE A 16 29.30 28.58 26.22
CA PHE A 16 28.98 29.90 26.77
C PHE A 16 28.14 29.73 28.04
N SER A 17 28.75 30.05 29.17
CA SER A 17 28.12 30.16 30.48
C SER A 17 27.66 31.60 30.75
N ASN A 18 26.73 31.71 31.72
CA ASN A 18 26.20 32.89 32.42
C ASN A 18 24.84 33.37 31.87
N GLY A 19 23.77 33.45 32.67
CA GLY A 19 23.61 33.21 34.09
C GLY A 19 22.20 33.56 34.55
N GLU A 20 21.89 33.13 35.79
CA GLU A 20 20.92 33.69 36.74
C GLU A 20 19.43 33.64 36.37
N ALA A 21 18.47 33.51 37.27
CA ALA A 21 18.33 33.02 38.64
C ALA A 21 16.81 33.14 38.87
N GLY A 22 16.14 32.09 39.35
CA GLY A 22 14.70 32.12 39.60
C GLY A 22 14.33 30.97 40.51
N THR A 23 14.12 31.31 41.77
CA THR A 23 13.87 30.45 42.92
C THR A 23 12.40 30.06 43.05
N ASP A 24 12.18 29.12 43.98
CA ASP A 24 10.95 28.80 44.71
C ASP A 24 10.05 27.73 44.07
N ALA A 25 9.45 26.78 44.78
CA ALA A 25 9.62 26.11 46.07
C ALA A 25 8.39 25.16 46.17
N ASP A 26 8.45 24.21 47.10
CA ASP A 26 7.35 23.39 47.63
C ASP A 26 6.88 22.22 46.76
N ALA A 27 7.31 20.99 47.06
CA ALA A 27 6.86 20.14 48.17
C ALA A 27 5.46 19.57 47.95
N GLU A 28 5.35 18.25 47.82
CA GLU A 28 4.72 17.41 48.85
C GLU A 28 4.95 15.92 48.54
N ALA A 29 5.17 15.19 49.63
CA ALA A 29 5.49 13.78 49.66
C ALA A 29 4.21 12.92 49.70
N GLY A 30 4.33 11.66 49.28
CA GLY A 30 3.25 10.68 49.40
C GLY A 30 3.72 9.25 49.16
N THR A 31 4.37 8.67 50.17
CA THR A 31 4.63 7.23 50.30
C THR A 31 3.52 6.55 51.11
N VAL A 32 3.00 5.41 50.64
CA VAL A 32 2.44 4.24 51.37
C VAL A 32 2.06 3.23 50.27
N ASP A 33 2.58 2.02 50.12
CA ASP A 33 2.89 0.87 51.01
C ASP A 33 1.71 -0.10 51.27
N GLU A 34 2.02 -1.39 51.09
CA GLU A 34 1.33 -2.66 51.46
C GLU A 34 -0.07 -2.94 50.86
N THR A 35 -0.47 -4.11 50.35
CA THR A 35 -0.38 -5.53 50.74
C THR A 35 -1.06 -6.32 49.59
N GLY A 36 -0.68 -7.54 49.16
CA GLY A 36 -0.89 -8.82 49.86
C GLY A 36 -2.11 -9.59 49.30
N GLY A 37 -1.91 -10.85 48.85
CA GLY A 37 -2.95 -11.83 48.50
C GLY A 37 -2.80 -12.39 47.08
N ASP A 38 -2.14 -13.51 46.79
CA ASP A 38 -2.19 -14.89 47.33
C ASP A 38 -3.32 -15.78 46.75
N MET A 39 -2.87 -16.88 46.14
CA MET A 39 -3.44 -18.18 45.79
C MET A 39 -4.78 -18.32 45.04
N GLY A 40 -4.66 -18.90 43.82
CA GLY A 40 -5.73 -19.57 43.10
C GLY A 40 -5.18 -20.58 42.07
N THR A 41 -4.50 -21.63 42.53
CA THR A 41 -4.25 -22.86 41.75
C THR A 41 -5.54 -23.67 41.67
N GLY A 42 -6.17 -23.70 40.50
CA GLY A 42 -7.27 -24.60 40.18
C GLY A 42 -6.76 -25.79 39.39
N ASP A 43 -6.30 -26.82 40.10
CA ASP A 43 -6.09 -28.16 39.55
C ASP A 43 -7.48 -28.81 39.35
N GLY A 44 -7.85 -29.04 38.09
CA GLY A 44 -9.07 -29.73 37.69
C GLY A 44 -8.74 -31.01 36.93
N ASP A 45 -8.21 -32.00 37.63
CA ASP A 45 -8.13 -33.38 37.15
C ASP A 45 -9.48 -34.10 37.37
N GLY A 46 -10.03 -34.69 36.31
CA GLY A 46 -11.07 -35.72 36.43
C GLY A 46 -12.02 -35.87 35.24
N ASP A 47 -11.65 -36.71 34.26
CA ASP A 47 -12.20 -38.07 34.09
C ASP A 47 -11.91 -38.60 32.66
N PRO A 48 -11.24 -39.76 32.51
CA PRO A 48 -10.97 -40.38 31.21
C PRO A 48 -12.06 -41.40 30.82
N GLY A 49 -12.48 -41.38 29.56
CA GLY A 49 -12.98 -42.58 28.90
C GLY A 49 -14.21 -42.39 28.03
N THR A 50 -14.00 -42.35 26.71
CA THR A 50 -14.79 -43.20 25.80
C THR A 50 -13.87 -43.68 24.67
N THR A 51 -13.51 -44.96 24.72
CA THR A 51 -13.02 -45.72 23.57
C THR A 51 -14.21 -46.04 22.68
N GLY A 52 -14.19 -45.53 21.45
CA GLY A 52 -15.13 -45.89 20.40
C GLY A 52 -14.34 -46.28 19.16
N ASP A 53 -13.87 -47.52 19.12
CA ASP A 53 -13.33 -48.15 17.92
C ASP A 53 -14.49 -48.36 16.93
N GLY A 54 -14.35 -47.80 15.74
CA GLY A 54 -15.27 -47.95 14.63
C GLY A 54 -14.51 -48.01 13.32
N ASP A 55 -13.82 -49.13 13.09
CA ASP A 55 -13.23 -49.49 11.81
C ASP A 55 -14.32 -49.77 10.76
N GLY A 56 -14.14 -49.19 9.57
CA GLY A 56 -14.59 -49.78 8.30
C GLY A 56 -15.48 -48.91 7.41
N ASP A 57 -14.89 -48.28 6.38
CA ASP A 57 -15.03 -48.76 4.97
C ASP A 57 -14.08 -47.99 4.02
N PRO A 58 -13.23 -48.66 3.22
CA PRO A 58 -12.42 -48.02 2.18
C PRO A 58 -13.14 -48.04 0.83
N GLY A 59 -13.52 -46.86 0.34
CA GLY A 59 -14.12 -46.68 -0.98
C GLY A 59 -13.57 -45.46 -1.70
N THR A 60 -12.29 -45.45 -2.06
CA THR A 60 -11.73 -44.51 -3.03
C THR A 60 -11.74 -45.16 -4.41
N THR A 61 -12.69 -44.76 -5.27
CA THR A 61 -12.56 -44.90 -6.72
C THR A 61 -12.58 -43.50 -7.31
N GLY A 62 -11.47 -43.18 -7.98
CA GLY A 62 -11.06 -41.85 -8.36
C GLY A 62 -11.99 -41.12 -9.31
N ASP A 63 -11.93 -39.81 -9.13
CA ASP A 63 -12.45 -38.74 -9.97
C ASP A 63 -11.85 -38.81 -11.37
N GLY A 64 -12.70 -38.61 -12.37
CA GLY A 64 -12.30 -38.60 -13.76
C GLY A 64 -13.37 -38.01 -14.65
N ASP A 65 -13.82 -36.80 -14.34
CA ASP A 65 -14.49 -35.94 -15.32
C ASP A 65 -13.98 -34.51 -15.11
N GLY A 66 -13.11 -34.08 -16.04
CA GLY A 66 -12.68 -32.71 -16.13
C GLY A 66 -13.85 -31.85 -16.60
N ASP A 67 -14.16 -30.82 -15.83
CA ASP A 67 -15.04 -29.75 -16.27
C ASP A 67 -14.19 -28.53 -16.69
N PRO A 68 -14.18 -28.15 -17.98
CA PRO A 68 -13.55 -26.92 -18.44
C PRO A 68 -14.55 -25.78 -18.38
N GLY A 69 -14.43 -24.92 -17.36
CA GLY A 69 -15.04 -23.60 -17.38
C GLY A 69 -15.69 -23.19 -16.07
N THR A 70 -14.89 -22.70 -15.13
CA THR A 70 -15.40 -21.76 -14.13
C THR A 70 -15.08 -20.36 -14.62
N THR A 71 -15.98 -19.77 -15.40
CA THR A 71 -16.23 -18.33 -15.29
C THR A 71 -16.68 -18.13 -13.85
N GLY A 72 -15.84 -17.51 -13.03
CA GLY A 72 -16.13 -17.26 -11.62
C GLY A 72 -17.33 -16.33 -11.49
N ASP A 73 -18.51 -16.91 -11.38
CA ASP A 73 -19.71 -16.22 -10.94
C ASP A 73 -19.57 -16.03 -9.41
N GLY A 74 -19.40 -14.77 -9.01
CA GLY A 74 -19.07 -14.33 -7.66
C GLY A 74 -20.17 -14.53 -6.63
N ASP A 75 -20.42 -15.79 -6.25
CA ASP A 75 -21.19 -16.15 -5.05
C ASP A 75 -20.25 -16.38 -3.85
N GLY A 76 -19.28 -15.48 -3.70
CA GLY A 76 -18.24 -15.60 -2.70
C GLY A 76 -18.73 -15.32 -1.28
N ASP A 77 -18.27 -16.15 -0.35
CA ASP A 77 -18.34 -15.98 1.10
C ASP A 77 -17.90 -14.54 1.45
N PRO A 78 -18.34 -13.86 2.53
CA PRO A 78 -17.78 -12.57 2.94
C PRO A 78 -16.25 -12.51 3.12
N GLY A 79 -15.53 -13.64 2.98
CA GLY A 79 -14.08 -13.72 2.80
C GLY A 79 -13.57 -13.48 1.35
N ASP A 80 -14.44 -13.36 0.35
CA ASP A 80 -14.13 -13.24 -1.09
C ASP A 80 -14.18 -11.79 -1.60
N CYS A 81 -14.37 -10.80 -0.72
CA CYS A 81 -14.32 -9.38 -1.10
C CYS A 81 -12.90 -8.80 -1.17
N ALA A 82 -11.89 -9.67 -1.27
CA ALA A 82 -10.50 -9.28 -1.42
C ALA A 82 -10.04 -9.56 -2.86
N THR A 83 -9.27 -8.63 -3.43
CA THR A 83 -8.65 -8.84 -4.73
C THR A 83 -7.76 -10.08 -4.71
N ASP A 84 -7.74 -10.84 -5.81
CA ASP A 84 -6.80 -11.95 -5.97
C ASP A 84 -5.35 -11.39 -5.96
N PRO A 85 -4.50 -11.77 -4.98
CA PRO A 85 -3.12 -11.31 -4.95
C PRO A 85 -2.32 -11.69 -6.20
N ALA A 86 -2.74 -12.71 -6.94
CA ALA A 86 -2.15 -13.09 -8.22
C ALA A 86 -2.44 -12.09 -9.36
N GLN A 87 -3.29 -11.09 -9.13
CA GLN A 87 -3.61 -10.05 -10.11
C GLN A 87 -3.01 -8.67 -9.76
N VAL A 88 -2.80 -8.36 -8.49
CA VAL A 88 -2.52 -6.97 -8.06
C VAL A 88 -1.35 -6.80 -7.10
N GLY A 89 -0.54 -7.84 -6.86
CA GLY A 89 0.62 -7.75 -5.97
C GLY A 89 0.28 -7.43 -4.50
N THR A 90 1.13 -7.88 -3.58
CA THR A 90 0.97 -7.59 -2.13
C THR A 90 1.93 -6.50 -1.64
N SER A 91 2.83 -6.05 -2.51
CA SER A 91 3.80 -4.99 -2.26
C SER A 91 4.33 -4.44 -3.58
N CYS A 92 4.99 -3.29 -3.50
CA CYS A 92 5.67 -2.52 -4.55
C CYS A 92 6.55 -3.33 -5.56
N GLY A 93 5.93 -4.10 -6.46
CA GLY A 93 6.63 -4.76 -7.57
C GLY A 93 7.09 -6.20 -7.29
N GLN A 94 6.46 -6.93 -6.37
CA GLN A 94 6.64 -8.37 -6.29
C GLN A 94 5.57 -9.11 -7.11
N GLY A 95 6.01 -9.93 -8.06
CA GLY A 95 5.16 -10.90 -8.77
C GLY A 95 4.17 -10.27 -9.76
N SER A 96 2.88 -10.40 -9.45
CA SER A 96 1.71 -10.09 -10.27
C SER A 96 1.43 -8.60 -10.49
N ALA A 97 2.12 -7.71 -9.77
CA ALA A 97 1.93 -6.27 -9.85
C ALA A 97 2.20 -5.67 -11.25
N TYR A 98 2.94 -6.35 -12.12
CA TYR A 98 3.36 -5.78 -13.41
C TYR A 98 2.27 -5.88 -14.48
N HIS A 99 1.80 -4.73 -14.99
CA HIS A 99 0.75 -4.65 -16.01
C HIS A 99 1.23 -4.14 -17.37
N GLY A 100 2.55 -4.14 -17.60
CA GLY A 100 3.11 -3.83 -18.91
C GLY A 100 3.45 -2.36 -19.13
N ALA A 101 3.71 -2.05 -20.41
CA ALA A 101 4.18 -0.75 -20.85
C ALA A 101 3.12 -0.01 -21.66
N PHE A 102 2.99 1.28 -21.40
CA PHE A 102 2.02 2.21 -21.98
C PHE A 102 2.75 3.26 -22.83
N PRO A 103 3.09 2.95 -24.10
CA PRO A 103 3.58 3.92 -25.07
C PRO A 103 2.55 5.01 -25.38
N ILE A 104 2.98 6.06 -26.07
CA ILE A 104 2.10 7.16 -26.49
C ILE A 104 0.96 6.62 -27.36
N GLY A 105 -0.27 7.03 -27.04
CA GLY A 105 -1.50 6.63 -27.72
C GLY A 105 -2.15 5.37 -27.15
N GLU A 106 -1.56 4.75 -26.13
CA GLU A 106 -2.09 3.54 -25.51
C GLU A 106 -3.00 3.87 -24.32
N MET A 107 -4.00 3.01 -24.11
CA MET A 107 -4.93 3.02 -23.00
C MET A 107 -5.30 1.58 -22.65
N SER A 108 -5.34 1.25 -21.36
CA SER A 108 -5.94 0.02 -20.85
C SER A 108 -7.06 0.35 -19.89
N THR A 109 -8.22 -0.23 -20.18
CA THR A 109 -9.39 -0.33 -19.29
C THR A 109 -9.51 -1.73 -18.68
N ASP A 110 -8.59 -2.64 -19.01
CA ASP A 110 -8.66 -4.05 -18.65
C ASP A 110 -7.74 -4.37 -17.46
N MET A 111 -7.46 -3.36 -16.62
CA MET A 111 -6.78 -3.61 -15.34
C MET A 111 -7.68 -4.51 -14.47
N PRO A 112 -7.10 -5.35 -13.59
CA PRO A 112 -7.88 -6.18 -12.68
C PRO A 112 -8.94 -5.39 -11.91
N VAL A 113 -10.11 -5.99 -11.74
CA VAL A 113 -11.13 -5.49 -10.81
C VAL A 113 -10.69 -5.90 -9.41
N GLY A 114 -10.49 -4.91 -8.54
CA GLY A 114 -10.08 -5.12 -7.16
C GLY A 114 -11.17 -4.80 -6.15
N ALA A 115 -11.02 -5.33 -4.95
CA ALA A 115 -11.80 -5.03 -3.77
C ALA A 115 -10.90 -5.13 -2.52
N ILE A 116 -10.97 -4.13 -1.65
CA ILE A 116 -10.21 -4.10 -0.40
C ILE A 116 -11.22 -3.92 0.73
N VAL A 117 -11.25 -4.88 1.66
CA VAL A 117 -12.23 -4.87 2.76
C VAL A 117 -11.87 -3.81 3.79
N ASP A 118 -10.63 -3.85 4.25
CA ASP A 118 -10.16 -2.99 5.32
C ASP A 118 -9.81 -1.59 4.81
N THR A 119 -10.17 -0.58 5.61
CA THR A 119 -9.66 0.79 5.42
C THR A 119 -8.15 0.83 5.59
N ASP A 120 -7.51 1.76 4.87
CA ASP A 120 -6.07 1.97 4.86
C ASP A 120 -5.48 1.89 6.26
N ASN A 121 -4.60 0.92 6.44
CA ASN A 121 -3.84 0.67 7.65
C ASN A 121 -2.36 1.02 7.49
N GLY A 122 -2.01 1.74 6.41
CA GLY A 122 -0.66 2.16 6.06
C GLY A 122 0.08 1.16 5.18
N GLN A 123 1.13 1.65 4.53
CA GLN A 123 1.93 0.90 3.57
C GLN A 123 2.50 -0.39 4.14
N GLY A 124 2.33 -1.49 3.42
CA GLY A 124 2.86 -2.82 3.73
C GLY A 124 2.06 -3.63 4.75
N ASN A 125 0.89 -3.14 5.17
CA ASN A 125 0.07 -3.77 6.20
C ASN A 125 -1.09 -4.62 5.63
N GLY A 126 -1.09 -4.90 4.33
CA GLY A 126 -1.97 -5.90 3.69
C GLY A 126 -3.38 -5.45 3.35
N ALA A 127 -3.76 -4.19 3.60
CA ALA A 127 -5.03 -3.60 3.17
C ALA A 127 -4.85 -2.71 1.93
N GLU A 128 -4.15 -3.23 0.93
CA GLU A 128 -3.72 -2.47 -0.25
C GLU A 128 -3.38 -3.39 -1.41
N ASP A 129 -3.57 -2.85 -2.61
CA ASP A 129 -3.23 -3.48 -3.87
C ASP A 129 -2.15 -2.67 -4.59
N TRP A 130 -1.22 -3.34 -5.28
CA TRP A 130 -0.02 -2.76 -5.86
C TRP A 130 0.14 -3.02 -7.36
N TYR A 131 0.05 -1.96 -8.14
CA TYR A 131 0.27 -2.02 -9.59
C TYR A 131 1.64 -1.44 -9.93
N GLN A 132 2.27 -1.97 -10.97
CA GLN A 132 3.48 -1.47 -11.60
C GLN A 132 3.22 -1.31 -13.08
N VAL A 133 3.42 -0.10 -13.59
CA VAL A 133 3.23 0.24 -15.00
C VAL A 133 4.43 1.00 -15.54
N ASP A 134 4.79 0.72 -16.79
CA ASP A 134 5.87 1.40 -17.47
C ASP A 134 5.34 2.46 -18.45
N PHE A 135 5.97 3.62 -18.48
CA PHE A 135 5.76 4.65 -19.49
C PHE A 135 7.07 4.84 -20.28
N PRO A 136 7.33 4.01 -21.30
CA PRO A 136 8.61 3.98 -21.99
C PRO A 136 8.91 5.33 -22.66
N LEU A 137 10.12 5.83 -22.50
CA LEU A 137 10.60 6.98 -23.26
C LEU A 137 10.87 6.57 -24.71
N MET A 138 10.35 7.34 -25.65
CA MET A 138 10.88 7.32 -27.01
C MET A 138 12.18 8.15 -27.02
N PRO A 139 13.28 7.63 -27.57
CA PRO A 139 14.53 8.38 -27.68
C PRO A 139 14.27 9.69 -28.45
N ASP A 140 14.85 10.79 -27.98
CA ASP A 140 14.80 12.13 -28.60
C ASP A 140 13.45 12.87 -28.56
N THR A 141 12.51 12.45 -27.71
CA THR A 141 11.12 12.98 -27.71
C THR A 141 10.80 13.91 -26.54
N ARG A 142 11.81 14.40 -25.82
CA ARG A 142 11.61 15.40 -24.75
C ARG A 142 12.03 16.80 -25.23
N PRO A 143 11.21 17.84 -24.98
CA PRO A 143 9.82 17.75 -24.50
C PRO A 143 8.92 17.07 -25.55
N MET A 144 7.71 16.61 -25.17
CA MET A 144 6.72 15.85 -25.99
C MET A 144 6.65 14.33 -25.73
N ALA A 145 6.99 13.87 -24.51
CA ALA A 145 6.75 12.49 -24.12
C ALA A 145 5.25 12.14 -23.90
N GLY A 146 4.32 13.08 -24.14
CA GLY A 146 2.89 12.93 -23.91
C GLY A 146 2.49 13.16 -22.45
N THR A 147 1.23 12.85 -22.15
CA THR A 147 0.66 12.93 -20.79
C THR A 147 0.27 11.53 -20.33
N ALA A 148 0.96 11.01 -19.32
CA ALA A 148 0.56 9.79 -18.63
C ALA A 148 -0.59 10.11 -17.68
N VAL A 149 -1.63 9.26 -17.65
CA VAL A 149 -2.80 9.41 -16.78
C VAL A 149 -3.13 8.06 -16.13
N ILE A 150 -3.41 8.10 -14.83
CA ILE A 150 -3.94 6.97 -14.06
C ILE A 150 -5.18 7.48 -13.34
N GLU A 151 -6.29 6.77 -13.49
CA GLU A 151 -7.57 7.13 -12.87
C GLU A 151 -8.37 5.86 -12.55
N PHE A 152 -9.50 5.99 -11.87
CA PHE A 152 -10.44 4.89 -11.69
C PHE A 152 -11.43 4.83 -12.86
N ALA A 153 -11.47 3.71 -13.60
CA ALA A 153 -12.58 3.37 -14.48
C ALA A 153 -13.85 3.07 -13.66
N GLU A 154 -13.66 2.44 -12.50
CA GLU A 154 -14.71 2.18 -11.50
C GLU A 154 -14.17 2.50 -10.11
N ASN A 155 -14.96 3.21 -9.30
CA ASN A 155 -14.68 3.47 -7.89
C ASN A 155 -15.99 3.38 -7.09
N GLY A 156 -16.34 2.16 -6.69
CA GLY A 156 -17.58 1.88 -5.96
C GLY A 156 -17.72 2.74 -4.71
N ASN A 157 -18.81 3.50 -4.64
CA ASN A 157 -19.11 4.44 -3.55
C ASN A 157 -18.04 5.51 -3.27
N ASP A 158 -17.11 5.76 -4.20
CA ASP A 158 -15.95 6.62 -3.97
C ASP A 158 -15.10 6.14 -2.76
N ASP A 159 -15.03 4.83 -2.56
CA ASP A 159 -14.37 4.23 -1.39
C ASP A 159 -12.85 4.21 -1.50
N TYR A 160 -12.31 4.29 -2.72
CA TYR A 160 -10.91 4.02 -3.00
C TYR A 160 -10.13 5.28 -3.34
N ARG A 161 -8.87 5.28 -2.95
CA ARG A 161 -7.86 6.26 -3.34
C ARG A 161 -6.60 5.54 -3.74
N PHE A 162 -5.70 6.24 -4.43
CA PHE A 162 -4.38 5.69 -4.70
C PHE A 162 -3.27 6.69 -4.44
N GLU A 163 -2.05 6.16 -4.38
CA GLU A 163 -0.78 6.86 -4.32
C GLU A 163 0.13 6.38 -5.44
N VAL A 164 0.95 7.29 -6.00
CA VAL A 164 1.88 6.98 -7.08
C VAL A 164 3.33 7.19 -6.60
N TYR A 165 4.19 6.22 -6.90
CA TYR A 165 5.59 6.19 -6.47
C TYR A 165 6.53 6.02 -7.65
N ARG A 166 7.74 6.58 -7.53
CA ARG A 166 8.84 6.37 -8.49
C ARG A 166 9.75 5.20 -8.17
N ASP A 167 9.73 4.76 -6.93
CA ASP A 167 10.52 3.65 -6.44
C ASP A 167 9.74 2.98 -5.32
N CYS A 168 9.90 1.68 -5.16
CA CYS A 168 9.35 0.99 -4.02
C CYS A 168 9.85 1.60 -2.70
N GLY A 169 8.93 1.91 -1.78
CA GLY A 169 9.25 2.44 -0.45
C GLY A 169 9.71 3.90 -0.44
N ALA A 170 9.67 4.57 -1.60
CA ALA A 170 9.84 6.02 -1.65
C ALA A 170 8.62 6.75 -1.09
N GLN A 171 8.73 8.06 -0.97
CA GLN A 171 7.58 8.90 -0.61
C GLN A 171 6.57 8.95 -1.76
N ALA A 172 5.29 8.81 -1.43
CA ALA A 172 4.19 9.02 -2.37
C ALA A 172 4.33 10.40 -3.03
N TYR A 173 4.15 10.44 -4.34
CA TYR A 173 4.26 11.62 -5.18
C TYR A 173 5.61 12.36 -5.14
N GLY A 174 6.64 11.71 -4.59
CA GLY A 174 7.99 12.25 -4.50
C GLY A 174 8.59 12.55 -5.88
N GLN A 175 9.67 13.33 -5.87
CA GLN A 175 10.47 13.63 -7.07
C GLN A 175 9.63 14.21 -8.24
N GLY A 176 8.70 15.12 -7.92
CA GLY A 176 7.92 15.85 -8.91
C GLY A 176 6.76 15.07 -9.56
N LEU A 177 6.34 13.93 -8.99
CA LEU A 177 5.13 13.24 -9.45
C LEU A 177 3.84 14.01 -9.14
N ALA A 178 3.83 14.87 -8.12
CA ALA A 178 2.76 15.85 -7.88
C ALA A 178 3.37 17.24 -7.69
N ALA A 179 3.76 17.89 -8.79
CA ALA A 179 4.37 19.23 -8.75
C ALA A 179 3.45 20.26 -8.06
N GLU A 180 2.13 20.10 -8.17
CA GLU A 180 1.14 21.04 -7.62
C GLU A 180 0.93 20.92 -6.11
N PHE A 181 1.06 19.71 -5.56
CA PHE A 181 0.73 19.43 -4.16
C PHE A 181 1.94 19.12 -3.29
N GLY A 182 3.08 18.78 -3.91
CA GLY A 182 4.30 18.36 -3.22
C GLY A 182 4.14 17.03 -2.49
N ALA A 183 5.07 16.76 -1.58
CA ALA A 183 5.23 15.46 -0.93
C ALA A 183 4.18 15.17 0.18
N SER A 184 3.17 16.04 0.30
CA SER A 184 2.03 15.93 1.22
C SER A 184 0.70 15.97 0.46
N ALA A 185 0.73 15.65 -0.83
CA ALA A 185 -0.47 15.53 -1.63
C ALA A 185 -1.43 14.53 -1.00
N PRO A 186 -2.73 14.86 -0.90
CA PRO A 186 -3.72 13.88 -0.46
C PRO A 186 -3.74 12.71 -1.46
N PRO A 187 -4.13 11.51 -1.02
CA PRO A 187 -4.44 10.41 -1.92
C PRO A 187 -5.43 10.83 -3.00
N LEU A 188 -5.19 10.39 -4.23
CA LEU A 188 -5.89 10.90 -5.41
C LEU A 188 -6.90 9.88 -5.96
N SER A 189 -7.83 10.38 -6.77
CA SER A 189 -8.69 9.58 -7.65
C SER A 189 -8.25 9.63 -9.11
N GLU A 190 -7.36 10.57 -9.43
CA GLU A 190 -6.80 10.81 -10.75
C GLU A 190 -5.38 11.37 -10.56
N TRP A 191 -4.44 10.87 -11.35
CA TRP A 191 -3.07 11.36 -11.42
C TRP A 191 -2.70 11.54 -12.88
N SER A 192 -1.99 12.63 -13.17
CA SER A 192 -1.40 12.84 -14.48
C SER A 192 0.02 13.38 -14.37
N PHE A 193 0.84 13.04 -15.37
CA PHE A 193 2.17 13.60 -15.56
C PHE A 193 2.32 14.03 -17.00
N SER A 194 2.40 15.35 -17.19
CA SER A 194 2.67 15.96 -18.49
C SER A 194 4.12 16.41 -18.55
N ASP A 195 4.78 16.15 -19.67
CA ASP A 195 6.09 16.76 -20.01
C ASP A 195 5.93 18.11 -20.74
N LEU A 196 4.68 18.51 -21.00
CA LEU A 196 4.33 19.79 -21.63
C LEU A 196 3.78 20.73 -20.57
N ASN A 197 4.45 21.86 -20.37
CA ASN A 197 3.86 22.97 -19.64
C ASN A 197 2.98 23.81 -20.59
N PRO A 198 1.71 24.09 -20.28
CA PRO A 198 0.89 25.00 -21.09
C PRO A 198 1.44 26.44 -21.14
N ASP A 199 2.26 26.85 -20.17
CA ASP A 199 2.91 28.16 -20.14
C ASP A 199 4.44 28.02 -20.33
N MET A 200 4.91 28.41 -21.51
CA MET A 200 6.30 28.21 -21.99
C MET A 200 7.41 28.82 -21.12
N GLU A 201 7.11 29.62 -20.09
CA GLU A 201 8.12 30.21 -19.20
C GLU A 201 8.64 29.24 -18.10
N GLN A 202 8.00 28.09 -17.88
CA GLN A 202 8.42 27.09 -16.88
C GLN A 202 9.20 25.89 -17.45
N LEU A 203 9.54 25.89 -18.75
CA LEU A 203 10.27 24.80 -19.40
C LEU A 203 11.57 24.40 -18.65
N GLU A 204 12.31 25.38 -18.11
CA GLU A 204 13.54 25.11 -17.36
C GLU A 204 13.31 24.33 -16.05
N TYR A 205 12.13 24.44 -15.44
CA TYR A 205 11.81 23.71 -14.20
C TYR A 205 11.40 22.26 -14.47
N MET A 206 10.76 21.99 -15.62
CA MET A 206 10.28 20.66 -16.01
C MET A 206 11.34 19.80 -16.71
N ASP A 207 12.32 20.41 -17.38
CA ASP A 207 13.52 19.69 -17.87
C ASP A 207 14.30 19.04 -16.70
N ASN A 208 14.20 19.61 -15.50
CA ASN A 208 14.84 19.08 -14.29
C ASN A 208 14.05 17.97 -13.59
N ILE A 209 12.78 17.74 -13.97
CA ILE A 209 11.98 16.63 -13.43
C ILE A 209 12.15 15.42 -14.37
N PRO A 210 12.75 14.32 -13.90
CA PRO A 210 12.91 13.13 -14.73
C PRO A 210 11.54 12.56 -15.14
N TRP A 211 11.40 12.13 -16.38
CA TRP A 211 10.22 11.38 -16.81
C TRP A 211 10.08 10.08 -16.01
N PRO A 212 8.90 9.73 -15.48
CA PRO A 212 8.70 8.50 -14.74
C PRO A 212 8.58 7.31 -15.71
N THR A 213 9.69 6.63 -16.00
CA THR A 213 9.69 5.46 -16.91
C THR A 213 8.93 4.27 -16.34
N THR A 214 8.88 4.16 -15.01
CA THR A 214 8.10 3.17 -14.28
C THR A 214 7.50 3.86 -13.08
N VAL A 215 6.24 3.55 -12.78
CA VAL A 215 5.60 3.96 -11.53
C VAL A 215 4.96 2.76 -10.84
N TRP A 216 4.85 2.88 -9.53
CA TRP A 216 4.11 1.95 -8.69
C TRP A 216 2.87 2.68 -8.17
N VAL A 217 1.72 2.05 -8.28
CA VAL A 217 0.43 2.57 -7.81
C VAL A 217 0.00 1.72 -6.63
N ARG A 218 -0.24 2.35 -5.50
CA ARG A 218 -0.83 1.73 -4.31
C ARG A 218 -2.29 2.13 -4.25
N VAL A 219 -3.20 1.18 -4.42
CA VAL A 219 -4.64 1.40 -4.21
C VAL A 219 -4.99 0.95 -2.81
N PHE A 220 -5.79 1.74 -2.11
CA PHE A 220 -6.29 1.41 -0.79
C PHE A 220 -7.69 1.95 -0.60
N ARG A 221 -8.41 1.34 0.34
CA ARG A 221 -9.72 1.83 0.76
C ARG A 221 -9.57 3.00 1.71
N PHE A 222 -10.16 4.13 1.37
CA PHE A 222 -10.13 5.34 2.19
C PHE A 222 -11.34 5.46 3.14
N GLN A 223 -12.50 4.90 2.79
CA GLN A 223 -13.73 5.04 3.58
C GLN A 223 -14.71 3.87 3.44
N ASN A 224 -15.79 3.91 4.25
CA ASN A 224 -16.96 3.02 4.19
C ASN A 224 -16.75 1.52 4.44
N ASN A 225 -15.76 1.17 5.27
CA ASN A 225 -15.57 -0.18 5.82
C ASN A 225 -16.82 -0.63 6.62
N PRO A 226 -17.37 -1.88 6.46
CA PRO A 226 -16.89 -3.04 5.70
C PRO A 226 -17.68 -3.37 4.42
N MET A 227 -18.24 -2.39 3.69
CA MET A 227 -19.05 -2.73 2.51
C MET A 227 -18.18 -3.36 1.41
N CYS A 228 -18.64 -4.44 0.76
CA CYS A 228 -17.93 -4.95 -0.41
C CYS A 228 -18.21 -4.04 -1.61
N THR A 229 -17.26 -3.20 -1.94
CA THR A 229 -17.26 -2.33 -3.11
C THR A 229 -16.07 -2.69 -3.99
N THR A 230 -16.18 -2.44 -5.28
CA THR A 230 -15.15 -2.75 -6.26
C THR A 230 -14.52 -1.48 -6.80
N TYR A 231 -13.31 -1.62 -7.32
CA TYR A 231 -12.65 -0.59 -8.11
C TYR A 231 -11.96 -1.22 -9.32
N GLN A 232 -11.69 -0.39 -10.32
CA GLN A 232 -10.88 -0.76 -11.47
C GLN A 232 -10.06 0.44 -11.91
N LEU A 233 -8.75 0.27 -12.10
CA LEU A 233 -7.89 1.32 -12.62
C LEU A 233 -7.99 1.41 -14.15
N GLN A 234 -7.80 2.62 -14.67
CA GLN A 234 -7.54 2.91 -16.07
C GLN A 234 -6.18 3.58 -16.17
N VAL A 235 -5.37 3.12 -17.12
CA VAL A 235 -4.05 3.70 -17.40
C VAL A 235 -4.02 4.12 -18.86
N SER A 236 -3.61 5.35 -19.13
CA SER A 236 -3.49 5.84 -20.49
C SER A 236 -2.30 6.78 -20.67
N ARG A 237 -1.91 6.96 -21.93
CA ARG A 237 -0.92 7.95 -22.32
C ARG A 237 -1.33 8.63 -23.62
N THR A 238 -1.62 9.92 -23.54
CA THR A 238 -2.03 10.74 -24.70
C THR A 238 -0.87 11.61 -25.19
N MET A 239 -0.98 12.13 -26.42
CA MET A 239 -0.04 13.14 -26.95
C MET A 239 -0.34 14.53 -26.42
#